data_AF-A0A0Q3E560-F1
#
_entry.id   AF-A0A0Q3E560-F1
#
_cell.length_a   1.000
_cell.length_b   1.000
_cell.length_c   1.000
_cell.angle_alpha   90.00
_cell.angle_beta   90.00
_cell.angle_gamma   90.00
#
_symmetry.space_group_name_H-M   'P 1'
#
loop_
_entity.id
_entity.type
_entity.pdbx_description
1 polymer ?
#
loop_
_entity_poly.entity_id
_entity_poly.type
_entity_poly.pdbx_seq_one_letter_code
_entity_poly.pdbx_strand_id
1 'polypeptide(L)'
;ALLSAWKGACGAAGSGKVVIPKGKYSLGVVDLLGPCKGAMHLQVEGTLVAPAKASQHRKNSWVTLRYLDRLTVSGGGAFDGQGEIAWQRESCGGGCKKALPVNLRFDFVTNSIVEDVTSIDSKQFHVNLLGSKNLTFQRFSVKAPGHSPNTDGIHIGRSEEINIIDSNIMTGDDCISIGRGSRQVRITNVRCGHGHGISIGSLGKYEKEEPVSGIYVKNCTIYDTDNGVRIKTWPALHGGSVSNIQFEDIVMQNVSNPIIIDQMYCPHNECNRKMPSKVKISDVIFKNIRGSSRTPTAVQLTCSSSVPCKNVELSNVNLQYTGSKGPAKSICTNVKPKIIGKLIPRGC
;
A
#
# COMPACT_ATOMS: atom_id res chain seq x y z
N ALA A 1 -12.68 12.58 -26.23
CA ALA A 1 -11.88 11.57 -26.96
C ALA A 1 -11.81 10.25 -26.20
N LEU A 2 -11.02 10.14 -25.11
CA LEU A 2 -10.82 8.87 -24.39
C LEU A 2 -12.12 8.17 -23.97
N LEU A 3 -13.06 8.88 -23.34
CA LEU A 3 -14.34 8.30 -22.92
C LEU A 3 -15.18 7.77 -24.10
N SER A 4 -15.16 8.47 -25.24
CA SER A 4 -15.88 8.05 -26.44
C SER A 4 -15.26 6.79 -27.04
N ALA A 5 -13.93 6.73 -27.13
CA ALA A 5 -13.19 5.55 -27.59
C ALA A 5 -13.43 4.35 -26.67
N TRP A 6 -13.37 4.57 -25.35
CA TRP A 6 -13.67 3.56 -24.35
C TRP A 6 -15.08 3.00 -24.51
N LYS A 7 -16.10 3.87 -24.58
CA LYS A 7 -17.50 3.46 -24.74
C LYS A 7 -17.70 2.63 -26.01
N GLY A 8 -17.08 3.03 -27.12
CA GLY A 8 -17.13 2.29 -28.38
C GLY A 8 -16.52 0.89 -28.26
N ALA A 9 -15.28 0.81 -27.76
CA ALA A 9 -14.56 -0.46 -27.59
C ALA A 9 -15.25 -1.40 -26.59
N CYS A 10 -15.72 -0.87 -25.46
CA CYS A 10 -16.40 -1.64 -24.41
C CYS A 10 -17.76 -2.21 -24.87
N GLY A 11 -18.45 -1.52 -25.78
CA GLY A 11 -19.74 -1.92 -26.34
C GLY A 11 -19.66 -2.81 -27.59
N ALA A 12 -18.48 -2.99 -28.16
CA ALA A 12 -18.24 -3.84 -29.33
C ALA A 12 -18.26 -5.33 -28.94
N ALA A 13 -18.64 -6.21 -29.88
CA ALA A 13 -18.52 -7.65 -29.65
C ALA A 13 -17.04 -8.07 -29.68
N GLY A 14 -16.64 -8.98 -28.79
CA GLY A 14 -15.25 -9.43 -28.66
C GLY A 14 -14.39 -8.52 -27.77
N SER A 15 -13.07 -8.66 -27.88
CA SER A 15 -12.11 -7.88 -27.08
C SER A 15 -11.91 -6.47 -27.65
N GLY A 16 -12.03 -5.46 -26.80
CA GLY A 16 -11.83 -4.06 -27.15
C GLY A 16 -10.41 -3.58 -26.81
N LYS A 17 -9.90 -2.64 -27.60
CA LYS A 17 -8.59 -2.00 -27.36
C LYS A 17 -8.68 -0.49 -27.55
N VAL A 18 -8.11 0.25 -26.60
CA VAL A 18 -7.97 1.71 -26.66
C VAL A 18 -6.50 2.05 -26.50
N VAL A 19 -5.94 2.74 -27.49
CA VAL A 19 -4.53 3.15 -27.49
C VAL A 19 -4.43 4.64 -27.18
N ILE A 20 -3.57 4.97 -26.22
CA ILE A 20 -3.09 6.33 -25.96
C ILE A 20 -1.67 6.37 -26.51
N PRO A 21 -1.48 6.87 -27.74
CA PRO A 21 -0.19 6.81 -28.42
C PRO A 21 0.86 7.67 -27.69
N LYS A 22 2.11 7.52 -28.09
CA LYS A 22 3.22 8.35 -27.59
C LYS A 22 2.90 9.84 -27.74
N GLY A 23 3.12 10.59 -26.67
CA GLY A 23 2.83 12.01 -26.58
C GLY A 23 2.45 12.41 -25.16
N LYS A 24 2.21 13.71 -24.93
CA LYS A 24 1.75 14.24 -23.65
C LYS A 24 0.33 14.81 -23.82
N TYR A 25 -0.62 14.32 -23.03
CA TYR A 25 -2.04 14.63 -23.20
C TYR A 25 -2.64 15.12 -21.88
N SER A 26 -3.23 16.32 -21.89
CA SER A 26 -4.09 16.76 -20.80
C SER A 26 -5.33 15.88 -20.72
N LEU A 27 -5.59 15.32 -19.54
CA LEU A 27 -6.74 14.46 -19.31
C LEU A 27 -7.50 14.96 -18.07
N GLY A 28 -8.78 15.32 -18.25
CA GLY A 28 -9.67 15.63 -17.14
C GLY A 28 -9.98 14.42 -16.25
N VAL A 29 -10.86 14.59 -15.27
CA VAL A 29 -11.34 13.46 -14.45
C VAL A 29 -12.19 12.52 -15.31
N VAL A 30 -11.88 11.23 -15.31
CA VAL A 30 -12.55 10.22 -16.15
C VAL A 30 -12.89 8.94 -15.38
N ASP A 31 -14.02 8.36 -15.77
CA ASP A 31 -14.45 7.02 -15.35
C ASP A 31 -14.53 6.12 -16.59
N LEU A 32 -13.69 5.09 -16.62
CA LEU A 32 -13.66 4.03 -17.60
C LEU A 32 -14.50 2.87 -17.05
N LEU A 33 -15.78 2.86 -17.42
CA LEU A 33 -16.79 1.97 -16.85
C LEU A 33 -16.99 0.71 -17.69
N GLY A 34 -17.25 -0.40 -17.01
CA GLY A 34 -17.93 -1.58 -17.54
C GLY A 34 -19.34 -1.75 -16.96
N PRO A 35 -19.95 -2.95 -17.07
CA PRO A 35 -19.39 -4.13 -17.71
C PRO A 35 -19.24 -3.94 -19.22
N CYS A 36 -18.15 -4.47 -19.78
CA CYS A 36 -17.91 -4.51 -21.23
C CYS A 36 -18.34 -5.86 -21.79
N LYS A 37 -18.68 -5.91 -23.10
CA LYS A 37 -19.08 -7.16 -23.76
C LYS A 37 -17.94 -8.19 -23.87
N GLY A 38 -16.70 -7.75 -23.74
CA GLY A 38 -15.51 -8.61 -23.75
C GLY A 38 -14.35 -8.01 -22.98
N ALA A 39 -13.17 -8.63 -23.11
CA ALA A 39 -11.95 -8.16 -22.48
C ALA A 39 -11.56 -6.77 -23.00
N MET A 40 -10.92 -5.96 -22.15
CA MET A 40 -10.51 -4.60 -22.50
C MET A 40 -9.00 -4.44 -22.37
N HIS A 41 -8.36 -3.86 -23.39
CA HIS A 41 -6.96 -3.45 -23.33
C HIS A 41 -6.85 -1.92 -23.41
N LEU A 42 -6.44 -1.29 -22.31
CA LEU A 42 -5.99 0.10 -22.29
C LEU A 42 -4.48 0.14 -22.51
N GLN A 43 -4.05 0.40 -23.74
CA GLN A 43 -2.64 0.53 -24.08
C GLN A 43 -2.21 2.00 -23.94
N VAL A 44 -1.52 2.32 -22.85
CA VAL A 44 -0.95 3.63 -22.55
C VAL A 44 0.51 3.66 -22.96
N GLU A 45 0.82 4.30 -24.09
CA GLU A 45 2.19 4.55 -24.56
C GLU A 45 2.66 5.98 -24.27
N GLY A 46 1.72 6.92 -24.15
CA GLY A 46 1.99 8.32 -23.83
C GLY A 46 1.94 8.64 -22.34
N THR A 47 2.06 9.93 -22.03
CA THR A 47 1.87 10.48 -20.69
C THR A 47 0.54 11.23 -20.62
N LEU A 48 -0.38 10.74 -19.80
CA LEU A 48 -1.57 11.47 -19.40
C LEU A 48 -1.22 12.43 -18.27
N VAL A 49 -1.75 13.65 -18.31
CA VAL A 49 -1.44 14.72 -17.35
C VAL A 49 -2.72 15.21 -16.69
N ALA A 50 -2.76 15.14 -15.36
CA ALA A 50 -3.90 15.52 -14.56
C ALA A 50 -4.06 17.05 -14.49
N PRO A 51 -5.27 17.56 -14.18
CA PRO A 51 -5.44 18.95 -13.78
C PRO A 51 -4.60 19.23 -12.53
N ALA A 52 -3.76 20.27 -12.57
CA ALA A 52 -2.82 20.57 -11.50
C ALA A 52 -3.52 21.00 -10.19
N LYS A 53 -4.61 21.77 -10.27
CA LYS A 53 -5.31 22.25 -9.06
C LYS A 53 -6.33 21.22 -8.58
N ALA A 54 -6.27 20.86 -7.29
CA ALA A 54 -7.26 19.98 -6.65
C ALA A 54 -8.71 20.52 -6.72
N SER A 55 -8.92 21.83 -6.91
CA SER A 55 -10.25 22.41 -7.16
C SER A 55 -10.87 21.96 -8.49
N GLN A 56 -10.04 21.62 -9.49
CA GLN A 56 -10.48 21.12 -10.81
C GLN A 56 -10.93 19.66 -10.77
N HIS A 57 -10.63 18.94 -9.68
CA HIS A 57 -11.09 17.58 -9.46
C HIS A 57 -12.45 17.61 -8.77
N ARG A 58 -13.49 17.10 -9.45
CA ARG A 58 -14.86 17.01 -8.91
C ARG A 58 -15.10 15.73 -8.10
N LYS A 59 -14.13 14.81 -8.08
CA LYS A 59 -14.18 13.50 -7.41
C LYS A 59 -12.90 13.28 -6.61
N ASN A 60 -12.91 12.23 -5.79
CA ASN A 60 -11.75 11.80 -5.00
C ASN A 60 -10.79 10.89 -5.80
N SER A 61 -10.91 10.85 -7.13
CA SER A 61 -10.03 10.07 -8.02
C SER A 61 -9.97 10.74 -9.39
N TRP A 62 -8.83 10.62 -10.08
CA TRP A 62 -8.62 11.19 -11.41
C TRP A 62 -9.01 10.22 -12.52
N VAL A 63 -8.43 9.02 -12.53
CA VAL A 63 -8.78 7.95 -13.48
C VAL A 63 -9.37 6.77 -12.71
N THR A 64 -10.66 6.51 -12.93
CA THR A 64 -11.37 5.39 -12.28
C THR A 64 -11.67 4.31 -13.30
N LEU A 65 -11.23 3.08 -13.04
CA LEU A 65 -11.56 1.87 -13.79
C LEU A 65 -12.50 1.03 -12.93
N ARG A 66 -13.72 0.76 -13.41
CA ARG A 66 -14.77 0.21 -12.54
C ARG A 66 -15.68 -0.79 -13.24
N TYR A 67 -16.02 -1.88 -12.53
CA TYR A 67 -16.86 -2.98 -13.02
C TYR A 67 -16.31 -3.65 -14.29
N LEU A 68 -15.02 -3.97 -14.27
CA LEU A 68 -14.32 -4.55 -15.42
C LEU A 68 -13.87 -5.97 -15.11
N ASP A 69 -14.00 -6.84 -16.09
CA ASP A 69 -13.50 -8.21 -16.07
C ASP A 69 -12.57 -8.41 -17.27
N ARG A 70 -11.43 -9.07 -17.07
CA ARG A 70 -10.39 -9.25 -18.11
C ARG A 70 -9.88 -7.93 -18.68
N LEU A 71 -9.52 -7.00 -17.80
CA LEU A 71 -8.83 -5.76 -18.14
C LEU A 71 -7.31 -5.99 -18.23
N THR A 72 -6.69 -5.45 -19.27
CA THR A 72 -5.24 -5.23 -19.37
C THR A 72 -4.97 -3.73 -19.44
N VAL A 73 -4.10 -3.22 -18.59
CA VAL A 73 -3.52 -1.86 -18.71
C VAL A 73 -2.02 -2.04 -18.93
N SER A 74 -1.50 -1.60 -20.07
CA SER A 74 -0.07 -1.73 -20.38
C SER A 74 0.44 -0.67 -21.35
N GLY A 75 1.70 -0.71 -21.77
CA GLY A 75 2.21 0.10 -22.89
C GLY A 75 3.41 1.00 -22.60
N GLY A 76 3.96 1.00 -21.39
CA GLY A 76 5.17 1.77 -21.05
C GLY A 76 4.92 3.23 -20.65
N GLY A 77 3.69 3.72 -20.80
CA GLY A 77 3.32 5.11 -20.56
C GLY A 77 3.11 5.48 -19.09
N ALA A 78 2.66 6.71 -18.86
CA ALA A 78 2.57 7.29 -17.52
C ALA A 78 1.28 8.06 -17.23
N PHE A 79 0.90 8.05 -15.96
CA PHE A 79 -0.17 8.85 -15.36
C PHE A 79 0.46 9.90 -14.44
N ASP A 80 0.64 11.11 -14.94
CA ASP A 80 1.21 12.24 -14.20
C ASP A 80 0.11 12.99 -13.43
N GLY A 81 0.10 12.80 -12.12
CA GLY A 81 -0.88 13.32 -11.19
C GLY A 81 -0.71 14.80 -10.85
N GLN A 82 0.41 15.45 -11.21
CA GLN A 82 0.69 16.86 -10.93
C GLN A 82 0.47 17.23 -9.45
N GLY A 83 1.09 16.48 -8.54
CA GLY A 83 0.85 16.49 -7.09
C GLY A 83 1.42 17.68 -6.32
N GLU A 84 2.50 18.30 -6.81
CA GLU A 84 3.29 19.29 -6.08
C GLU A 84 2.48 20.45 -5.47
N ILE A 85 1.58 21.05 -6.27
CA ILE A 85 0.71 22.15 -5.81
C ILE A 85 -0.24 21.68 -4.69
N ALA A 86 -0.65 20.41 -4.71
CA ALA A 86 -1.53 19.85 -3.68
C ALA A 86 -0.77 19.57 -2.38
N TRP A 87 0.51 19.16 -2.44
CA TRP A 87 1.31 18.88 -1.25
C TRP A 87 1.63 20.14 -0.43
N GLN A 88 1.73 21.30 -1.10
CA GLN A 88 1.82 22.60 -0.43
C GLN A 88 0.57 22.92 0.40
N ARG A 89 -0.56 22.21 0.21
CA ARG A 89 -1.75 22.40 1.06
C ARG A 89 -1.59 21.85 2.45
N GLU A 90 -0.70 20.91 2.72
CA GLU A 90 -0.53 20.41 4.09
C GLU A 90 -0.04 21.49 5.07
N SER A 91 0.63 22.54 4.58
CA SER A 91 0.99 23.69 5.41
C SER A 91 -0.21 24.56 5.85
N CYS A 92 -1.44 24.23 5.42
CA CYS A 92 -2.65 25.00 5.75
C CYS A 92 -3.38 24.52 7.03
N GLY A 93 -2.86 23.49 7.72
CA GLY A 93 -3.53 22.89 8.88
C GLY A 93 -4.92 22.33 8.56
N GLY A 94 -5.87 22.40 9.50
CA GLY A 94 -7.25 21.92 9.33
C GLY A 94 -8.11 22.70 8.32
N GLY A 95 -7.57 23.71 7.64
CA GLY A 95 -8.27 24.55 6.68
C GLY A 95 -8.53 23.89 5.32
N CYS A 96 -7.72 22.90 4.92
CA CYS A 96 -7.85 22.22 3.63
C CYS A 96 -8.73 20.98 3.76
N LYS A 97 -10.03 21.20 4.02
CA LYS A 97 -11.01 20.12 4.25
C LYS A 97 -11.36 19.27 3.02
N LYS A 98 -10.88 19.63 1.83
CA LYS A 98 -11.21 18.90 0.59
C LYS A 98 -10.26 17.73 0.40
N ALA A 99 -10.82 16.53 0.36
CA ALA A 99 -10.10 15.31 0.01
C ALA A 99 -9.34 15.49 -1.33
N LEU A 100 -8.08 15.08 -1.33
CA LEU A 100 -7.25 15.08 -2.53
C LEU A 100 -7.57 13.84 -3.38
N PRO A 101 -7.54 13.96 -4.72
CA PRO A 101 -7.87 12.84 -5.60
C PRO A 101 -6.73 11.82 -5.67
N VAL A 102 -7.11 10.54 -5.62
CA VAL A 102 -6.24 9.41 -6.00
C VAL A 102 -5.91 9.49 -7.50
N ASN A 103 -4.71 9.08 -7.91
CA ASN A 103 -4.33 9.04 -9.32
C ASN A 103 -5.15 7.98 -10.09
N LEU A 104 -4.98 6.70 -9.70
CA LEU A 104 -5.64 5.56 -10.32
C LEU A 104 -6.54 4.86 -9.30
N ARG A 105 -7.80 4.59 -9.67
CA ARG A 105 -8.73 3.85 -8.84
C ARG A 105 -9.30 2.64 -9.58
N PHE A 106 -9.25 1.48 -8.94
CA PHE A 106 -9.79 0.23 -9.46
C PHE A 106 -10.87 -0.26 -8.51
N ASP A 107 -12.13 -0.16 -8.95
CA ASP A 107 -13.30 -0.55 -8.16
C ASP A 107 -13.99 -1.74 -8.81
N PHE A 108 -14.04 -2.87 -8.09
CA PHE A 108 -14.71 -4.10 -8.57
C PHE A 108 -14.15 -4.58 -9.91
N VAL A 109 -12.82 -4.69 -9.99
CA VAL A 109 -12.11 -5.17 -11.17
C VAL A 109 -11.68 -6.61 -10.96
N THR A 110 -11.92 -7.49 -11.93
CA THR A 110 -11.65 -8.93 -11.82
C THR A 110 -10.81 -9.48 -12.95
N ASN A 111 -10.00 -10.51 -12.67
CA ASN A 111 -9.24 -11.28 -13.66
C ASN A 111 -8.38 -10.40 -14.58
N SER A 112 -7.61 -9.48 -13.98
CA SER A 112 -7.04 -8.33 -14.71
C SER A 112 -5.55 -8.15 -14.41
N ILE A 113 -4.87 -7.39 -15.28
CA ILE A 113 -3.45 -7.06 -15.13
C ILE A 113 -3.18 -5.58 -15.43
N VAL A 114 -2.31 -4.98 -14.63
CA VAL A 114 -1.74 -3.64 -14.83
C VAL A 114 -0.23 -3.82 -14.90
N GLU A 115 0.36 -3.61 -16.07
CA GLU A 115 1.78 -3.87 -16.28
C GLU A 115 2.51 -2.75 -17.02
N ASP A 116 3.80 -2.58 -16.72
CA ASP A 116 4.70 -1.65 -17.43
C ASP A 116 4.24 -0.18 -17.47
N VAL A 117 3.34 0.25 -16.58
CA VAL A 117 2.89 1.64 -16.51
C VAL A 117 3.43 2.33 -15.26
N THR A 118 3.59 3.65 -15.35
CA THR A 118 4.11 4.48 -14.25
C THR A 118 3.04 5.44 -13.73
N SER A 119 2.87 5.53 -12.42
CA SER A 119 2.11 6.59 -11.74
C SER A 119 3.08 7.61 -11.14
N ILE A 120 2.95 8.88 -11.52
CA ILE A 120 3.87 9.96 -11.16
C ILE A 120 3.13 11.01 -10.33
N ASP A 121 3.76 11.50 -9.28
CA ASP A 121 3.37 12.66 -8.47
C ASP A 121 1.86 12.74 -8.18
N SER A 122 1.32 11.71 -7.52
CA SER A 122 -0.09 11.73 -7.15
C SER A 122 -0.37 12.80 -6.09
N LYS A 123 -1.55 13.43 -6.15
CA LYS A 123 -2.00 14.38 -5.12
C LYS A 123 -2.32 13.68 -3.79
N GLN A 124 -2.63 12.39 -3.84
CA GLN A 124 -2.91 11.52 -2.70
C GLN A 124 -2.38 10.12 -3.06
N PHE A 125 -3.11 9.03 -2.81
CA PHE A 125 -2.65 7.68 -3.18
C PHE A 125 -2.40 7.60 -4.70
N HIS A 126 -1.38 6.86 -5.11
CA HIS A 126 -1.14 6.56 -6.51
C HIS A 126 -2.15 5.55 -7.05
N VAL A 127 -2.45 4.53 -6.26
CA VAL A 127 -3.45 3.50 -6.58
C VAL A 127 -4.37 3.27 -5.38
N ASN A 128 -5.68 3.27 -5.62
CA ASN A 128 -6.68 2.78 -4.67
C ASN A 128 -7.44 1.59 -5.28
N LEU A 129 -7.29 0.42 -4.65
CA LEU A 129 -7.94 -0.82 -5.03
C LEU A 129 -9.08 -1.14 -4.08
N LEU A 130 -10.29 -1.33 -4.60
CA LEU A 130 -11.46 -1.64 -3.80
C LEU A 130 -12.29 -2.77 -4.42
N GLY A 131 -12.65 -3.78 -3.63
CA GLY A 131 -13.62 -4.79 -4.06
C GLY A 131 -13.16 -5.65 -5.24
N SER A 132 -11.86 -5.71 -5.50
CA SER A 132 -11.29 -6.34 -6.70
C SER A 132 -10.84 -7.77 -6.42
N LYS A 133 -10.80 -8.62 -7.46
CA LYS A 133 -10.40 -10.03 -7.31
C LYS A 133 -9.51 -10.51 -8.46
N ASN A 134 -8.45 -11.26 -8.16
CA ASN A 134 -7.53 -11.79 -9.19
C ASN A 134 -6.98 -10.66 -10.08
N LEU A 135 -6.27 -9.72 -9.45
CA LEU A 135 -5.69 -8.56 -10.13
C LEU A 135 -4.19 -8.46 -9.82
N THR A 136 -3.40 -8.36 -10.89
CA THR A 136 -1.94 -8.32 -10.82
C THR A 136 -1.41 -6.95 -11.24
N PHE A 137 -0.52 -6.38 -10.43
CA PHE A 137 0.37 -5.29 -10.81
C PHE A 137 1.75 -5.89 -11.08
N GLN A 138 2.26 -5.77 -12.30
CA GLN A 138 3.55 -6.36 -12.70
C GLN A 138 4.45 -5.32 -13.36
N ARG A 139 5.71 -5.19 -12.92
CA ARG A 139 6.61 -4.13 -13.43
C ARG A 139 5.98 -2.73 -13.35
N PHE A 140 5.09 -2.53 -12.37
CA PHE A 140 4.42 -1.26 -12.14
C PHE A 140 5.37 -0.32 -11.39
N SER A 141 5.35 0.96 -11.76
CA SER A 141 6.22 1.96 -11.15
C SER A 141 5.43 3.09 -10.49
N VAL A 142 5.84 3.48 -9.30
CA VAL A 142 5.37 4.70 -8.62
C VAL A 142 6.55 5.62 -8.38
N LYS A 143 6.39 6.88 -8.75
CA LYS A 143 7.40 7.94 -8.56
C LYS A 143 6.75 9.16 -7.92
N ALA A 144 7.12 9.45 -6.69
CA ALA A 144 6.86 10.72 -6.02
C ALA A 144 8.01 11.01 -5.02
N PRO A 145 8.23 12.26 -4.58
CA PRO A 145 9.25 12.61 -3.59
C PRO A 145 8.96 12.10 -2.17
N GLY A 146 9.97 11.95 -1.32
CA GLY A 146 9.77 11.39 0.03
C GLY A 146 9.04 12.29 1.00
N HIS A 147 8.92 13.56 0.65
CA HIS A 147 8.14 14.54 1.38
C HIS A 147 6.71 14.69 0.81
N SER A 148 6.27 13.85 -0.14
CA SER A 148 4.90 13.94 -0.69
C SER A 148 3.88 13.26 0.24
N PRO A 149 3.03 14.02 0.92
CA PRO A 149 2.23 13.47 2.00
C PRO A 149 1.06 12.61 1.54
N ASN A 150 0.79 11.54 2.30
CA ASN A 150 -0.32 10.60 2.06
C ASN A 150 -0.38 10.10 0.62
N THR A 151 0.79 9.89 0.02
CA THR A 151 0.92 9.44 -1.37
C THR A 151 1.05 7.93 -1.50
N ASP A 152 0.32 7.14 -0.70
CA ASP A 152 0.45 5.68 -0.68
C ASP A 152 0.58 5.09 -2.09
N GLY A 153 1.51 4.17 -2.29
CA GLY A 153 1.78 3.58 -3.60
C GLY A 153 0.58 2.77 -4.10
N ILE A 154 0.28 1.69 -3.40
CA ILE A 154 -0.91 0.87 -3.66
C ILE A 154 -1.68 0.65 -2.36
N HIS A 155 -2.85 1.28 -2.24
CA HIS A 155 -3.79 1.03 -1.16
C HIS A 155 -4.80 -0.05 -1.55
N ILE A 156 -4.92 -1.11 -0.76
CA ILE A 156 -5.76 -2.28 -1.02
C ILE A 156 -6.86 -2.38 0.03
N GLY A 157 -8.13 -2.42 -0.36
CA GLY A 157 -9.25 -2.65 0.54
C GLY A 157 -10.25 -3.66 -0.02
N ARG A 158 -10.78 -4.53 0.84
CA ARG A 158 -11.84 -5.51 0.51
C ARG A 158 -11.58 -6.26 -0.80
N SER A 159 -10.34 -6.68 -1.02
CA SER A 159 -9.92 -7.29 -2.30
C SER A 159 -9.25 -8.64 -2.04
N GLU A 160 -9.35 -9.55 -3.01
CA GLU A 160 -8.88 -10.93 -2.88
C GLU A 160 -7.97 -11.34 -4.04
N GLU A 161 -6.97 -12.19 -3.81
CA GLU A 161 -6.06 -12.70 -4.85
C GLU A 161 -5.36 -11.56 -5.61
N ILE A 162 -4.74 -10.65 -4.84
CA ILE A 162 -4.01 -9.50 -5.40
C ILE A 162 -2.53 -9.81 -5.45
N ASN A 163 -1.91 -9.61 -6.61
CA ASN A 163 -0.48 -9.83 -6.80
C ASN A 163 0.22 -8.52 -7.16
N ILE A 164 1.34 -8.22 -6.50
CA ILE A 164 2.23 -7.09 -6.84
C ILE A 164 3.62 -7.69 -7.05
N ILE A 165 4.12 -7.62 -8.28
CA ILE A 165 5.28 -8.39 -8.74
C ILE A 165 6.26 -7.46 -9.47
N ASP A 166 7.56 -7.62 -9.23
CA ASP A 166 8.66 -6.96 -9.95
C ASP A 166 8.51 -5.42 -10.04
N SER A 167 7.97 -4.79 -9.00
CA SER A 167 7.53 -3.39 -9.04
C SER A 167 8.46 -2.47 -8.24
N ASN A 168 8.55 -1.20 -8.65
CA ASN A 168 9.34 -0.18 -7.96
C ASN A 168 8.43 0.94 -7.46
N ILE A 169 8.34 1.13 -6.15
CA ILE A 169 7.38 2.04 -5.53
C ILE A 169 8.10 3.06 -4.65
N MET A 170 8.07 4.32 -5.07
CA MET A 170 8.66 5.46 -4.37
C MET A 170 7.59 6.49 -4.03
N THR A 171 7.38 6.77 -2.75
CA THR A 171 6.26 7.58 -2.22
C THR A 171 6.64 8.26 -0.90
N GLY A 172 5.95 9.33 -0.50
CA GLY A 172 6.11 9.91 0.83
C GLY A 172 5.27 9.24 1.94
N ASP A 173 4.51 8.18 1.66
CA ASP A 173 3.75 7.43 2.69
C ASP A 173 3.89 5.90 2.50
N ASP A 174 2.90 5.09 2.88
CA ASP A 174 2.97 3.63 2.75
C ASP A 174 3.17 3.23 1.28
N CYS A 175 4.26 2.51 1.01
CA CYS A 175 4.56 1.95 -0.31
C CYS A 175 3.43 0.99 -0.75
N ILE A 176 2.99 0.12 0.15
CA ILE A 176 1.76 -0.66 -0.01
C ILE A 176 1.03 -0.67 1.33
N SER A 177 -0.26 -0.31 1.33
CA SER A 177 -1.13 -0.34 2.50
C SER A 177 -2.30 -1.30 2.29
N ILE A 178 -2.54 -2.20 3.25
CA ILE A 178 -3.55 -3.26 3.16
C ILE A 178 -4.61 -3.05 4.24
N GLY A 179 -5.78 -2.59 3.81
CA GLY A 179 -6.94 -2.33 4.64
C GLY A 179 -7.87 -3.53 4.82
N ARG A 180 -8.92 -3.31 5.62
CA ARG A 180 -9.95 -4.28 6.01
C ARG A 180 -10.53 -5.08 4.83
N GLY A 181 -10.89 -6.33 5.11
CA GLY A 181 -11.50 -7.26 4.16
C GLY A 181 -10.57 -7.80 3.07
N SER A 182 -9.29 -7.42 3.08
CA SER A 182 -8.34 -7.88 2.05
C SER A 182 -7.81 -9.27 2.38
N ARG A 183 -7.77 -10.16 1.39
CA ARG A 183 -7.36 -11.56 1.55
C ARG A 183 -6.41 -11.99 0.43
N GLN A 184 -5.52 -12.93 0.73
CA GLN A 184 -4.67 -13.57 -0.29
C GLN A 184 -3.88 -12.55 -1.13
N VAL A 185 -3.16 -11.64 -0.46
CA VAL A 185 -2.33 -10.62 -1.12
C VAL A 185 -0.89 -11.11 -1.17
N ARG A 186 -0.29 -11.13 -2.36
CA ARG A 186 1.10 -11.52 -2.60
C ARG A 186 1.90 -10.34 -3.13
N ILE A 187 3.01 -10.04 -2.45
CA ILE A 187 3.93 -8.95 -2.79
C ILE A 187 5.31 -9.58 -2.97
N THR A 188 5.82 -9.62 -4.20
CA THR A 188 7.05 -10.33 -4.53
C THR A 188 7.99 -9.47 -5.36
N ASN A 189 9.27 -9.45 -5.02
CA ASN A 189 10.29 -8.70 -5.77
C ASN A 189 9.95 -7.21 -5.91
N VAL A 190 9.49 -6.60 -4.82
CA VAL A 190 9.17 -5.16 -4.80
C VAL A 190 10.33 -4.38 -4.19
N ARG A 191 10.74 -3.32 -4.88
CA ARG A 191 11.66 -2.31 -4.34
C ARG A 191 10.84 -1.12 -3.84
N CYS A 192 11.00 -0.82 -2.57
CA CYS A 192 10.05 -0.02 -1.80
C CYS A 192 10.80 1.06 -1.04
N GLY A 193 10.68 2.31 -1.46
CA GLY A 193 11.44 3.39 -0.82
C GLY A 193 11.45 4.67 -1.62
N HIS A 194 11.56 5.83 -1.00
CA HIS A 194 11.38 6.17 0.42
C HIS A 194 9.90 5.98 0.89
N GLY A 195 9.51 6.50 2.05
CA GLY A 195 8.12 6.48 2.56
C GLY A 195 7.95 5.71 3.87
N HIS A 196 6.81 5.03 4.08
CA HIS A 196 6.45 4.37 5.35
C HIS A 196 6.49 2.83 5.32
N GLY A 197 6.97 2.23 4.22
CA GLY A 197 7.13 0.77 4.10
C GLY A 197 5.87 0.03 3.67
N ILE A 198 5.81 -1.28 3.97
CA ILE A 198 4.68 -2.15 3.65
C ILE A 198 3.84 -2.36 4.91
N SER A 199 2.61 -1.86 4.90
CA SER A 199 1.76 -1.76 6.09
C SER A 199 0.46 -2.55 5.94
N ILE A 200 0.12 -3.34 6.96
CA ILE A 200 -1.22 -3.89 7.17
C ILE A 200 -1.96 -2.99 8.15
N GLY A 201 -3.09 -2.45 7.71
CA GLY A 201 -3.95 -1.53 8.45
C GLY A 201 -3.83 -0.07 8.00
N SER A 202 -4.33 0.89 8.79
CA SER A 202 -4.82 0.69 10.17
C SER A 202 -6.15 -0.05 10.26
N LEU A 203 -6.29 -0.94 11.24
CA LEU A 203 -7.51 -1.74 11.49
C LEU A 203 -8.10 -1.47 12.89
N GLY A 204 -9.37 -1.81 13.07
CA GLY A 204 -10.13 -1.60 14.31
C GLY A 204 -10.72 -0.20 14.44
N LYS A 205 -10.70 0.62 13.38
CA LYS A 205 -11.27 1.98 13.38
C LYS A 205 -12.78 1.98 13.21
N TYR A 206 -13.31 1.03 12.45
CA TYR A 206 -14.72 0.96 12.10
C TYR A 206 -15.42 -0.24 12.75
N GLU A 207 -16.73 -0.14 12.94
CA GLU A 207 -17.53 -1.29 13.34
C GLU A 207 -17.53 -2.35 12.24
N LYS A 208 -17.52 -3.63 12.67
CA LYS A 208 -17.67 -4.79 11.79
C LYS A 208 -16.66 -4.81 10.63
N GLU A 209 -15.41 -4.44 10.89
CA GLU A 209 -14.34 -4.60 9.90
C GLU A 209 -14.18 -6.07 9.53
N GLU A 210 -14.20 -6.35 8.23
CA GLU A 210 -13.92 -7.69 7.72
C GLU A 210 -12.46 -8.08 7.97
N PRO A 211 -12.18 -9.37 8.25
CA PRO A 211 -10.83 -9.86 8.50
C PRO A 211 -9.85 -9.57 7.37
N VAL A 212 -8.59 -9.35 7.74
CA VAL A 212 -7.45 -9.36 6.82
C VAL A 212 -6.69 -10.66 7.00
N SER A 213 -6.42 -11.40 5.92
CA SER A 213 -5.69 -12.66 6.05
C SER A 213 -4.94 -13.12 4.81
N GLY A 214 -3.90 -13.94 5.00
CA GLY A 214 -3.14 -14.51 3.90
C GLY A 214 -2.34 -13.45 3.16
N ILE A 215 -1.51 -12.69 3.88
CA ILE A 215 -0.65 -11.66 3.31
C ILE A 215 0.78 -12.18 3.26
N TYR A 216 1.35 -12.27 2.07
CA TYR A 216 2.67 -12.83 1.83
C TYR A 216 3.55 -11.78 1.14
N VAL A 217 4.58 -11.32 1.83
CA VAL A 217 5.58 -10.38 1.33
C VAL A 217 6.90 -11.11 1.23
N LYS A 218 7.44 -11.24 0.02
CA LYS A 218 8.63 -12.05 -0.25
C LYS A 218 9.64 -11.35 -1.13
N ASN A 219 10.93 -11.54 -0.86
CA ASN A 219 12.02 -11.09 -1.72
C ASN A 219 11.96 -9.58 -2.01
N CYS A 220 11.70 -8.75 -1.00
CA CYS A 220 11.55 -7.31 -1.17
C CYS A 220 12.76 -6.54 -0.63
N THR A 221 13.05 -5.39 -1.22
CA THR A 221 14.03 -4.44 -0.67
C THR A 221 13.29 -3.20 -0.22
N ILE A 222 13.38 -2.88 1.06
CA ILE A 222 12.80 -1.66 1.65
C ILE A 222 13.94 -0.73 1.99
N TYR A 223 13.92 0.50 1.46
CA TYR A 223 15.03 1.43 1.57
C TYR A 223 14.58 2.87 1.88
N ASP A 224 15.35 3.57 2.71
CA ASP A 224 15.12 4.98 3.07
C ASP A 224 13.68 5.27 3.55
N THR A 225 13.06 4.30 4.24
CA THR A 225 11.70 4.42 4.79
C THR A 225 11.70 4.63 6.31
N ASP A 226 10.61 5.16 6.82
CA ASP A 226 10.35 5.25 8.26
C ASP A 226 10.07 3.88 8.88
N ASN A 227 9.44 2.97 8.16
CA ASN A 227 9.17 1.62 8.63
C ASN A 227 9.49 0.59 7.55
N GLY A 228 9.80 -0.62 7.97
CA GLY A 228 9.96 -1.75 7.07
C GLY A 228 8.62 -2.42 6.82
N VAL A 229 8.38 -3.51 7.55
CA VAL A 229 7.10 -4.23 7.56
C VAL A 229 6.33 -3.92 8.83
N ARG A 230 5.06 -3.56 8.69
CA ARG A 230 4.26 -3.00 9.78
C ARG A 230 2.85 -3.59 9.84
N ILE A 231 2.38 -3.93 11.03
CA ILE A 231 0.96 -4.17 11.31
C ILE A 231 0.49 -3.10 12.31
N LYS A 232 -0.54 -2.33 11.96
CA LYS A 232 -1.04 -1.21 12.78
C LYS A 232 -2.53 -1.35 13.10
N THR A 233 -2.90 -1.30 14.38
CA THR A 233 -4.30 -1.37 14.83
C THR A 233 -4.62 -0.29 15.85
N TRP A 234 -5.84 0.25 15.80
CA TRP A 234 -6.29 1.30 16.71
C TRP A 234 -6.49 0.76 18.14
N PRO A 235 -6.14 1.55 19.17
CA PRO A 235 -6.47 1.23 20.56
C PRO A 235 -7.96 1.48 20.83
N ALA A 236 -8.51 0.84 21.87
CA ALA A 236 -9.82 1.08 22.48
C ALA A 236 -11.10 0.89 21.65
N LEU A 237 -11.01 0.93 20.32
CA LEU A 237 -12.15 1.00 19.42
C LEU A 237 -12.77 -0.40 19.17
N HIS A 238 -12.90 -0.77 17.90
CA HIS A 238 -13.63 -1.95 17.48
C HIS A 238 -12.72 -3.18 17.36
N GLY A 239 -13.33 -4.35 17.39
CA GLY A 239 -12.62 -5.61 17.16
C GLY A 239 -12.32 -5.86 15.69
N GLY A 240 -11.71 -7.00 15.40
CA GLY A 240 -11.35 -7.45 14.07
C GLY A 240 -10.31 -8.56 14.17
N SER A 241 -9.83 -9.05 13.03
CA SER A 241 -8.75 -10.03 13.01
C SER A 241 -7.80 -9.86 11.84
N VAL A 242 -6.52 -10.07 12.12
CA VAL A 242 -5.42 -10.19 11.17
C VAL A 242 -4.76 -11.53 11.39
N SER A 243 -4.66 -12.37 10.36
CA SER A 243 -4.03 -13.68 10.52
C SER A 243 -3.34 -14.20 9.26
N ASN A 244 -2.44 -15.17 9.44
CA ASN A 244 -1.72 -15.82 8.36
C ASN A 244 -0.92 -14.81 7.52
N ILE A 245 0.07 -14.20 8.17
CA ILE A 245 0.91 -13.15 7.61
C ILE A 245 2.35 -13.67 7.55
N GLN A 246 3.01 -13.49 6.41
CA GLN A 246 4.40 -13.89 6.23
C GLN A 246 5.19 -12.79 5.55
N PHE A 247 6.24 -12.33 6.23
CA PHE A 247 7.25 -11.43 5.73
C PHE A 247 8.56 -12.22 5.60
N GLU A 248 9.00 -12.52 4.38
CA GLU A 248 10.11 -13.44 4.11
C GLU A 248 11.14 -12.84 3.14
N ASP A 249 12.43 -13.09 3.40
CA ASP A 249 13.54 -12.71 2.50
C ASP A 249 13.55 -11.19 2.19
N ILE A 250 13.51 -10.36 3.24
CA ILE A 250 13.46 -8.89 3.08
C ILE A 250 14.81 -8.26 3.41
N VAL A 251 15.26 -7.35 2.55
CA VAL A 251 16.44 -6.51 2.77
C VAL A 251 16.01 -5.12 3.20
N MET A 252 16.51 -4.67 4.35
CA MET A 252 16.29 -3.33 4.91
C MET A 252 17.53 -2.47 4.65
N GLN A 253 17.38 -1.34 3.97
CA GLN A 253 18.47 -0.41 3.69
C GLN A 253 18.13 0.94 4.29
N ASN A 254 18.78 1.32 5.39
CA ASN A 254 18.57 2.64 6.00
C ASN A 254 17.10 2.86 6.43
N VAL A 255 16.47 1.84 7.04
CA VAL A 255 15.06 1.90 7.47
C VAL A 255 14.97 2.32 8.94
N SER A 256 14.09 3.26 9.31
CA SER A 256 14.04 3.75 10.70
C SER A 256 13.51 2.69 11.68
N ASN A 257 12.41 2.02 11.36
CA ASN A 257 11.76 1.02 12.21
C ASN A 257 11.45 -0.26 11.39
N PRO A 258 12.41 -1.19 11.24
CA PRO A 258 12.31 -2.31 10.30
C PRO A 258 11.13 -3.26 10.50
N ILE A 259 10.85 -3.71 11.74
CA ILE A 259 9.79 -4.67 12.03
C ILE A 259 8.88 -4.10 13.12
N ILE A 260 7.59 -3.92 12.81
CA ILE A 260 6.62 -3.34 13.74
C ILE A 260 5.30 -4.13 13.78
N ILE A 261 4.85 -4.44 14.99
CA ILE A 261 3.43 -4.61 15.32
C ILE A 261 3.09 -3.50 16.33
N ASP A 262 2.18 -2.61 15.96
CA ASP A 262 1.70 -1.51 16.80
C ASP A 262 0.18 -1.60 16.99
N GLN A 263 -0.22 -2.16 18.13
CA GLN A 263 -1.63 -2.19 18.54
C GLN A 263 -2.09 -0.95 19.32
N MET A 264 -1.29 0.12 19.31
CA MET A 264 -1.60 1.42 19.91
C MET A 264 -1.55 2.55 18.87
N TYR A 265 -1.67 2.19 17.59
CA TYR A 265 -1.57 3.14 16.47
C TYR A 265 -2.66 4.20 16.56
N CYS A 266 -2.24 5.45 16.65
CA CYS A 266 -3.11 6.56 17.00
C CYS A 266 -2.63 7.83 16.31
N PRO A 267 -2.94 7.96 15.01
CA PRO A 267 -2.56 9.12 14.23
C PRO A 267 -3.24 10.37 14.81
N HIS A 268 -2.52 11.49 14.78
CA HIS A 268 -2.96 12.79 15.33
C HIS A 268 -3.36 12.80 16.82
N ASN A 269 -3.04 11.74 17.57
CA ASN A 269 -3.45 11.56 18.98
C ASN A 269 -4.98 11.55 19.20
N GLU A 270 -5.77 11.28 18.16
CA GLU A 270 -7.24 11.24 18.22
C GLU A 270 -7.75 9.85 18.63
N CYS A 271 -7.30 9.33 19.78
CA CYS A 271 -7.70 8.02 20.27
C CYS A 271 -7.61 7.91 21.80
N ASN A 272 -8.26 6.89 22.38
CA ASN A 272 -8.10 6.56 23.80
C ASN A 272 -6.96 5.54 24.02
N ARG A 273 -5.73 6.01 24.23
CA ARG A 273 -4.57 5.13 24.49
C ARG A 273 -4.61 4.42 25.86
N LYS A 274 -5.54 4.73 26.75
CA LYS A 274 -5.63 4.05 28.06
C LYS A 274 -6.20 2.65 27.94
N MET A 275 -6.96 2.38 26.87
CA MET A 275 -7.61 1.09 26.64
C MET A 275 -6.91 0.36 25.48
N PRO A 276 -6.61 -0.95 25.65
CA PRO A 276 -5.90 -1.71 24.63
C PRO A 276 -6.74 -1.95 23.38
N SER A 277 -6.10 -2.23 22.24
CA SER A 277 -6.80 -2.64 21.01
C SER A 277 -7.58 -3.94 21.20
N LYS A 278 -8.67 -4.10 20.45
CA LYS A 278 -9.50 -5.32 20.44
C LYS A 278 -9.28 -6.17 19.18
N VAL A 279 -8.37 -5.77 18.28
CA VAL A 279 -8.06 -6.53 17.07
C VAL A 279 -7.17 -7.72 17.42
N LYS A 280 -7.58 -8.92 17.00
CA LYS A 280 -6.81 -10.15 17.20
C LYS A 280 -5.73 -10.26 16.11
N ILE A 281 -4.49 -10.48 16.50
CA ILE A 281 -3.38 -10.75 15.58
C ILE A 281 -2.86 -12.16 15.84
N SER A 282 -2.85 -13.03 14.83
CA SER A 282 -2.31 -14.39 14.95
C SER A 282 -1.50 -14.84 13.74
N ASP A 283 -0.64 -15.82 13.93
CA ASP A 283 0.06 -16.54 12.84
C ASP A 283 0.84 -15.57 11.94
N VAL A 284 1.79 -14.86 12.56
CA VAL A 284 2.64 -13.85 11.91
C VAL A 284 4.08 -14.32 11.91
N ILE A 285 4.66 -14.47 10.72
CA ILE A 285 6.04 -14.95 10.54
C ILE A 285 6.88 -13.82 9.96
N PHE A 286 7.99 -13.49 10.64
CA PHE A 286 9.06 -12.68 10.09
C PHE A 286 10.29 -13.56 9.88
N LYS A 287 10.68 -13.78 8.63
CA LYS A 287 11.71 -14.76 8.25
C LYS A 287 12.78 -14.17 7.34
N ASN A 288 14.05 -14.46 7.61
CA ASN A 288 15.18 -14.06 6.77
C ASN A 288 15.24 -12.54 6.47
N ILE A 289 14.90 -11.72 7.47
CA ILE A 289 14.92 -10.25 7.33
C ILE A 289 16.29 -9.72 7.76
N ARG A 290 16.98 -8.99 6.88
CA ARG A 290 18.35 -8.52 7.14
C ARG A 290 18.56 -7.07 6.73
N GLY A 291 19.56 -6.41 7.31
CA GLY A 291 20.02 -5.10 6.84
C GLY A 291 20.23 -4.09 7.97
N SER A 292 19.93 -2.83 7.73
CA SER A 292 20.20 -1.73 8.66
C SER A 292 18.94 -1.02 9.18
N SER A 293 19.02 -0.61 10.44
CA SER A 293 18.06 0.24 11.14
C SER A 293 18.67 1.62 11.37
N ARG A 294 17.91 2.71 11.19
CA ARG A 294 18.34 4.09 11.56
C ARG A 294 18.04 4.43 13.02
N THR A 295 17.12 3.71 13.65
CA THR A 295 16.81 3.88 15.07
C THR A 295 17.33 2.67 15.87
N PRO A 296 17.61 2.84 17.18
CA PRO A 296 18.05 1.72 18.00
C PRO A 296 16.99 0.62 18.13
N THR A 297 15.70 0.92 18.01
CA THR A 297 14.63 -0.08 18.09
C THR A 297 14.41 -0.69 16.71
N ALA A 298 15.04 -1.83 16.44
CA ALA A 298 14.93 -2.48 15.13
C ALA A 298 13.73 -3.43 15.04
N VAL A 299 13.28 -3.97 16.17
CA VAL A 299 12.11 -4.85 16.28
C VAL A 299 11.21 -4.31 17.38
N GLN A 300 9.94 -4.02 17.05
CA GLN A 300 8.95 -3.57 18.01
C GLN A 300 7.65 -4.36 17.84
N LEU A 301 7.34 -5.22 18.81
CA LEU A 301 6.12 -6.03 18.85
C LEU A 301 5.25 -5.59 20.03
N THR A 302 4.52 -4.49 19.85
CA THR A 302 3.63 -3.92 20.87
C THR A 302 2.21 -4.47 20.68
N CYS A 303 1.94 -5.62 21.29
CA CYS A 303 0.63 -6.27 21.24
C CYS A 303 -0.29 -5.83 22.39
N SER A 304 -1.59 -6.01 22.16
CA SER A 304 -2.66 -5.65 23.08
C SER A 304 -2.61 -6.49 24.36
N SER A 305 -2.83 -5.85 25.52
CA SER A 305 -2.94 -6.56 26.80
C SER A 305 -4.28 -7.29 26.98
N SER A 306 -5.34 -6.87 26.28
CA SER A 306 -6.65 -7.54 26.34
C SER A 306 -6.76 -8.68 25.33
N VAL A 307 -6.04 -8.60 24.20
CA VAL A 307 -5.96 -9.64 23.17
C VAL A 307 -4.51 -9.82 22.69
N PRO A 308 -3.64 -10.47 23.50
CA PRO A 308 -2.24 -10.72 23.14
C PRO A 308 -2.08 -11.36 21.76
N CYS A 309 -1.00 -11.02 21.05
CA CYS A 309 -0.68 -11.65 19.77
C CYS A 309 -0.37 -13.14 19.97
N LYS A 310 -0.85 -13.98 19.05
CA LYS A 310 -0.64 -15.44 19.10
C LYS A 310 0.21 -15.93 17.93
N ASN A 311 1.03 -16.96 18.15
CA ASN A 311 1.80 -17.62 17.10
C ASN A 311 2.62 -16.64 16.25
N VAL A 312 3.35 -15.74 16.91
CA VAL A 312 4.31 -14.85 16.24
C VAL A 312 5.66 -15.57 16.17
N GLU A 313 6.33 -15.52 15.03
CA GLU A 313 7.64 -16.14 14.81
C GLU A 313 8.66 -15.11 14.30
N LEU A 314 9.86 -15.14 14.88
CA LEU A 314 11.04 -14.41 14.40
C LEU A 314 12.11 -15.43 14.02
N SER A 315 12.37 -15.55 12.72
CA SER A 315 13.27 -16.56 12.15
C SER A 315 14.38 -15.92 11.34
N ASN A 316 15.64 -16.10 11.73
CA ASN A 316 16.81 -15.55 11.02
C ASN A 316 16.73 -14.03 10.73
N VAL A 317 16.47 -13.22 11.76
CA VAL A 317 16.44 -11.75 11.63
C VAL A 317 17.82 -11.18 11.98
N ASN A 318 18.37 -10.32 11.12
CA ASN A 318 19.69 -9.72 11.29
C ASN A 318 19.68 -8.23 10.88
N LEU A 319 19.27 -7.39 11.83
CA LEU A 319 19.12 -5.94 11.70
C LEU A 319 20.17 -5.23 12.56
N GLN A 320 21.00 -4.42 11.91
CA GLN A 320 22.09 -3.70 12.57
C GLN A 320 21.75 -2.23 12.70
N TYR A 321 22.05 -1.66 13.86
CA TYR A 321 22.05 -0.23 14.09
C TYR A 321 23.48 0.18 14.44
N THR A 322 24.02 1.16 13.70
CA THR A 322 25.41 1.62 13.83
C THR A 322 25.53 3.02 14.45
N GLY A 323 24.42 3.58 14.94
CA GLY A 323 24.43 4.89 15.59
C GLY A 323 24.93 4.85 17.04
N SER A 324 25.04 6.03 17.66
CA SER A 324 25.66 6.21 18.97
C SER A 324 24.84 5.71 20.17
N LYS A 325 23.58 5.28 19.98
CA LYS A 325 22.67 4.87 21.07
C LYS A 325 22.84 3.40 21.51
N GLY A 326 24.00 2.81 21.24
CA GLY A 326 24.32 1.41 21.51
C GLY A 326 23.82 0.46 20.40
N PRO A 327 23.81 -0.86 20.63
CA PRO A 327 23.38 -1.82 19.62
C PRO A 327 21.87 -1.74 19.35
N ALA A 328 21.43 -2.33 18.24
CA ALA A 328 20.01 -2.53 17.95
C ALA A 328 19.31 -3.28 19.11
N LYS A 329 18.02 -3.01 19.30
CA LYS A 329 17.19 -3.55 20.38
C LYS A 329 15.85 -4.06 19.86
N SER A 330 15.31 -5.05 20.57
CA SER A 330 13.94 -5.53 20.41
C SER A 330 13.09 -5.06 21.60
N ILE A 331 11.84 -4.67 21.35
CA ILE A 331 10.83 -4.37 22.37
C ILE A 331 9.61 -5.25 22.09
N CYS A 332 9.17 -6.02 23.07
CA CYS A 332 7.98 -6.86 22.94
C CYS A 332 7.09 -6.70 24.16
N THR A 333 5.80 -6.54 23.91
CA THR A 333 4.77 -6.38 24.95
C THR A 333 3.59 -7.28 24.59
N ASN A 334 3.12 -8.10 25.55
CA ASN A 334 2.00 -9.02 25.37
C ASN A 334 2.15 -9.98 24.18
N VAL A 335 3.37 -10.48 23.98
CA VAL A 335 3.70 -11.49 22.96
C VAL A 335 4.90 -12.30 23.44
N LYS A 336 4.94 -13.58 23.08
CA LYS A 336 6.08 -14.48 23.26
C LYS A 336 6.40 -15.09 21.90
N PRO A 337 7.24 -14.45 21.07
CA PRO A 337 7.49 -14.94 19.74
C PRO A 337 8.32 -16.23 19.80
N LYS A 338 8.05 -17.16 18.89
CA LYS A 338 8.92 -18.30 18.66
C LYS A 338 10.18 -17.81 17.95
N ILE A 339 11.34 -18.08 18.52
CA ILE A 339 12.63 -17.68 17.96
C ILE A 339 13.29 -18.87 17.27
N ILE A 340 13.70 -18.70 16.01
CA ILE A 340 14.41 -19.74 15.25
C ILE A 340 15.67 -19.13 14.60
N GLY A 341 16.81 -19.79 14.80
CA GLY A 341 18.08 -19.39 14.21
C GLY A 341 18.63 -18.08 14.77
N LYS A 342 19.36 -17.32 13.93
CA LYS A 342 20.09 -16.12 14.37
C LYS A 342 19.14 -14.94 14.53
N LEU A 343 19.24 -14.24 15.66
CA LEU A 343 18.43 -13.06 15.95
C LEU A 343 19.31 -11.89 16.43
N ILE A 344 19.48 -10.91 15.55
CA ILE A 344 20.11 -9.61 15.82
C ILE A 344 19.10 -8.53 15.40
N PRO A 345 18.69 -7.62 16.29
CA PRO A 345 18.95 -7.63 17.74
C PRO A 345 18.40 -8.88 18.42
N ARG A 346 18.89 -9.22 19.63
CA ARG A 346 18.34 -10.36 20.40
C ARG A 346 16.83 -10.21 20.53
N GLY A 347 16.12 -11.32 20.40
CA GLY A 347 14.67 -11.35 20.54
C GLY A 347 14.22 -11.02 21.96
N CYS A 348 12.93 -10.78 22.05
CA CYS A 348 12.17 -11.05 23.27
C CYS A 348 11.43 -12.38 23.05
#